data_AF-A0AAW8HSQ6-F1
#
_entry.id   AF-A0AAW8HSQ6-F1
#
_cell.length_a   1.000
_cell.length_b   1.000
_cell.length_c   1.000
_cell.angle_alpha   90.00
_cell.angle_beta   90.00
_cell.angle_gamma   90.00
#
_symmetry.space_group_name_H-M   'P 1'
#
loop_
_entity.id
_entity.type
_entity.pdbx_description
1 polymer ?
#
loop_
_entity_poly.entity_id
_entity_poly.type
_entity_poly.pdbx_seq_one_letter_code
_entity_poly.pdbx_strand_id
1 'polypeptide(L)'
;MSNAIIDTINGNINVATSVVRQTLDGLAGTAMPDFVIYLGGEDISTYFKQRLISLSLIDNRSFNADSLNIKLSDTDNTLFFPETSKLIAVYLGWKGSILEYKGSYKIDWINYSGVPDNMEIQACSADLHGNLNTKKDYSWHDTTIEDIVHTIAEKSGLFYNVAPGLKNISVSHIDQSQESDVAFLTRLAIRNGAEFSIKNRTMLFLKVGTGTTTSGKAISPITILRSDCKNYSFKSANRFNYTGVTAQWLDTRTPLQQSKQVILLQKKNLHQNTSTPPKAANNEYLIGKKDNILALKTLYASQEQAERAAKDAWEKCQRETYTCKLTLAKGRADLYPETPVMLKVFGQEIMNQQDWIITKATHNLDSTGFTTTLELEIKVADAIGIVE
;
A
#
# COMPACT_ATOMS: atom_id res chain seq x y z
N MET A 1 -31.14 10.13 -8.44
CA MET A 1 -31.51 8.87 -7.77
C MET A 1 -30.42 8.56 -6.75
N SER A 2 -30.80 8.25 -5.50
CA SER A 2 -29.88 8.18 -4.36
C SER A 2 -28.84 7.05 -4.50
N ASN A 3 -27.56 7.37 -4.23
CA ASN A 3 -26.44 6.43 -4.20
C ASN A 3 -26.68 5.21 -3.29
N ALA A 4 -27.59 5.33 -2.31
CA ALA A 4 -27.97 4.24 -1.41
C ALA A 4 -28.72 3.08 -2.10
N ILE A 5 -29.45 3.35 -3.18
CA ILE A 5 -30.20 2.32 -3.93
C ILE A 5 -29.23 1.52 -4.81
N ILE A 6 -28.23 2.18 -5.41
CA ILE A 6 -27.18 1.54 -6.22
C ILE A 6 -26.32 0.61 -5.34
N ASP A 7 -25.94 1.05 -4.14
CA ASP A 7 -25.13 0.25 -3.20
C ASP A 7 -25.90 -0.98 -2.66
N THR A 8 -27.22 -0.87 -2.45
CA THR A 8 -28.06 -2.00 -2.00
C THR A 8 -28.26 -3.04 -3.10
N ILE A 9 -28.41 -2.60 -4.35
CA ILE A 9 -28.51 -3.49 -5.51
C ILE A 9 -27.18 -4.23 -5.72
N ASN A 10 -26.04 -3.53 -5.60
CA ASN A 10 -24.71 -4.14 -5.70
C ASN A 10 -24.43 -5.15 -4.57
N GLY A 11 -24.86 -4.86 -3.34
CA GLY A 11 -24.73 -5.78 -2.20
C GLY A 11 -25.49 -7.10 -2.37
N ASN A 12 -26.74 -7.03 -2.85
CA ASN A 12 -27.57 -8.22 -3.05
C ASN A 12 -27.15 -9.06 -4.26
N ILE A 13 -26.61 -8.43 -5.31
CA ILE A 13 -25.98 -9.13 -6.43
C ILE A 13 -24.76 -9.93 -5.95
N ASN A 14 -23.93 -9.38 -5.06
CA ASN A 14 -22.71 -10.05 -4.58
C ASN A 14 -23.00 -11.31 -3.73
N VAL A 15 -24.08 -11.30 -2.93
CA VAL A 15 -24.49 -12.47 -2.12
C VAL A 15 -25.12 -13.56 -2.98
N ALA A 16 -25.94 -13.20 -3.99
CA ALA A 16 -26.48 -14.17 -4.94
C ALA A 16 -25.37 -14.77 -5.83
N THR A 17 -24.35 -13.98 -6.19
CA THR A 17 -23.21 -14.43 -7.01
C THR A 17 -22.29 -15.39 -6.26
N SER A 18 -22.14 -15.26 -4.93
CA SER A 18 -21.30 -16.17 -4.15
C SER A 18 -21.91 -17.57 -3.99
N VAL A 19 -23.23 -17.67 -3.87
CA VAL A 19 -23.95 -18.95 -3.76
C VAL A 19 -23.98 -19.69 -5.10
N VAL A 20 -24.11 -18.97 -6.23
CA VAL A 20 -24.04 -19.57 -7.58
C VAL A 20 -22.62 -20.03 -7.94
N ARG A 21 -21.56 -19.36 -7.43
CA ARG A 21 -20.16 -19.78 -7.64
C ARG A 21 -19.85 -21.16 -7.06
N GLN A 22 -20.46 -21.51 -5.92
CA GLN A 22 -20.19 -22.80 -5.26
C GLN A 22 -20.81 -24.01 -5.99
N THR A 23 -21.82 -23.80 -6.84
CA THR A 23 -22.53 -24.87 -7.56
C THR A 23 -22.00 -25.13 -8.97
N LEU A 24 -21.20 -24.23 -9.55
CA LEU A 24 -20.63 -24.37 -10.90
C LEU A 24 -19.21 -24.98 -10.96
N ASP A 25 -18.53 -25.11 -9.82
CA ASP A 25 -17.18 -25.69 -9.75
C ASP A 25 -17.13 -27.20 -10.11
N GLY A 26 -18.28 -27.86 -10.25
CA GLY A 26 -18.39 -29.28 -10.57
C GLY A 26 -18.46 -29.66 -12.06
N LEU A 27 -18.54 -28.70 -13.00
CA LEU A 27 -18.85 -28.99 -14.42
C LEU A 27 -18.02 -28.22 -15.47
N ALA A 28 -16.99 -27.46 -15.09
CA ALA A 28 -16.29 -26.59 -16.04
C ALA A 28 -14.98 -27.20 -16.57
N GLY A 29 -14.79 -27.16 -17.89
CA GLY A 29 -13.49 -27.37 -18.53
C GLY A 29 -12.40 -26.48 -17.92
N THR A 30 -11.14 -26.87 -18.10
CA THR A 30 -9.94 -26.24 -17.52
C THR A 30 -10.10 -24.72 -17.39
N ALA A 31 -10.16 -24.22 -16.16
CA ALA A 31 -10.28 -22.79 -15.87
C ALA A 31 -9.14 -22.06 -16.60
N MET A 32 -9.51 -21.26 -17.60
CA MET A 32 -8.55 -20.55 -18.45
C MET A 32 -8.46 -19.11 -17.96
N PRO A 33 -7.26 -18.61 -17.66
CA PRO A 33 -7.12 -17.22 -17.30
C PRO A 33 -7.44 -16.31 -18.50
N ASP A 34 -7.89 -15.10 -18.20
CA ASP A 34 -8.27 -14.13 -19.21
C ASP A 34 -7.87 -12.71 -18.78
N PHE A 35 -7.69 -11.84 -19.76
CA PHE A 35 -7.30 -10.45 -19.56
C PHE A 35 -7.86 -9.56 -20.65
N VAL A 36 -8.01 -8.28 -20.32
CA VAL A 36 -8.31 -7.21 -21.29
C VAL A 36 -7.28 -6.11 -21.13
N ILE A 37 -6.74 -5.64 -22.26
CA ILE A 37 -5.78 -4.54 -22.31
C ILE A 37 -6.32 -3.48 -23.25
N TYR A 38 -6.38 -2.26 -22.73
CA TYR A 38 -6.61 -1.06 -23.53
C TYR A 38 -5.31 -0.28 -23.66
N LEU A 39 -4.99 0.19 -24.87
CA LEU A 39 -3.88 1.11 -25.12
C LEU A 39 -4.44 2.43 -25.65
N GLY A 40 -4.28 3.51 -24.88
CA GLY A 40 -4.84 4.82 -25.27
C GLY A 40 -6.37 4.83 -25.39
N GLY A 41 -7.06 3.88 -24.74
CA GLY A 41 -8.52 3.72 -24.80
C GLY A 41 -9.03 2.73 -25.85
N GLU A 42 -8.15 2.20 -26.72
CA GLU A 42 -8.51 1.18 -27.70
C GLU A 42 -8.26 -0.21 -27.16
N ASP A 43 -9.24 -1.12 -27.30
CA ASP A 43 -9.10 -2.52 -26.90
C ASP A 43 -8.18 -3.26 -27.88
N ILE A 44 -7.04 -3.73 -27.37
CA ILE A 44 -6.03 -4.48 -28.15
C ILE A 44 -5.90 -5.93 -27.67
N SER A 45 -6.86 -6.41 -26.86
CA SER A 45 -6.78 -7.69 -26.15
C SER A 45 -6.67 -8.88 -27.10
N THR A 46 -7.44 -8.90 -28.18
CA THR A 46 -7.43 -9.99 -29.17
C THR A 46 -6.04 -10.17 -29.78
N TYR A 47 -5.37 -9.06 -30.08
CA TYR A 47 -4.03 -9.05 -30.66
C TYR A 47 -2.97 -9.50 -29.65
N PHE A 48 -3.05 -9.03 -28.40
CA PHE A 48 -2.11 -9.43 -27.34
C PHE A 48 -2.30 -10.88 -26.91
N LYS A 49 -3.54 -11.41 -26.88
CA LYS A 49 -3.85 -12.80 -26.50
C LYS A 49 -3.15 -13.84 -27.38
N GLN A 50 -2.92 -13.53 -28.65
CA GLN A 50 -2.25 -14.45 -29.59
C GLN A 50 -0.73 -14.48 -29.40
N ARG A 51 -0.17 -13.48 -28.72
CA ARG A 51 1.28 -13.24 -28.62
C ARG A 51 1.80 -13.26 -27.19
N LEU A 52 0.91 -13.30 -26.19
CA LEU A 52 1.31 -13.17 -24.79
C LEU A 52 2.21 -14.33 -24.36
N ILE A 53 3.43 -14.00 -23.96
CA ILE A 53 4.35 -14.91 -23.29
C ILE A 53 4.13 -14.83 -21.78
N SER A 54 4.10 -13.60 -21.25
CA SER A 54 3.84 -13.36 -19.83
C SER A 54 3.30 -11.97 -19.58
N LEU A 55 2.46 -11.84 -18.55
CA LEU A 55 2.07 -10.56 -17.95
C LEU A 55 2.32 -10.66 -16.44
N SER A 56 3.10 -9.72 -15.90
CA SER A 56 3.33 -9.57 -14.47
C SER A 56 2.85 -8.20 -14.03
N LEU A 57 1.99 -8.17 -13.02
CA LEU A 57 1.46 -6.95 -12.43
C LEU A 57 1.74 -6.96 -10.93
N ILE A 58 2.42 -5.92 -10.47
CA ILE A 58 2.83 -5.75 -9.08
C ILE A 58 2.11 -4.55 -8.50
N ASP A 59 1.18 -4.82 -7.58
CA ASP A 59 0.55 -3.81 -6.75
C ASP A 59 1.33 -3.69 -5.43
N ASN A 60 1.93 -2.53 -5.18
CA ASN A 60 2.67 -2.25 -3.96
C ASN A 60 1.86 -1.36 -3.02
N ARG A 61 1.91 -1.64 -1.73
CA ARG A 61 1.56 -0.63 -0.72
C ARG A 61 2.71 0.36 -0.64
N SER A 62 2.47 1.57 -1.12
CA SER A 62 3.27 2.78 -0.89
C SER A 62 4.77 2.72 -1.23
N PHE A 63 5.39 3.90 -1.36
CA PHE A 63 6.80 4.15 -1.74
C PHE A 63 7.23 3.66 -3.13
N ASN A 64 6.75 2.50 -3.57
CA ASN A 64 6.97 1.96 -4.90
C ASN A 64 5.70 2.15 -5.73
N ALA A 65 5.87 2.63 -6.97
CA ALA A 65 4.79 2.63 -7.94
C ALA A 65 4.37 1.19 -8.25
N ASP A 66 3.09 1.00 -8.56
CA ASP A 66 2.63 -0.24 -9.17
C ASP A 66 3.26 -0.39 -10.55
N SER A 67 3.65 -1.62 -10.89
CA SER A 67 4.36 -1.91 -12.13
C SER A 67 3.63 -2.99 -12.93
N LEU A 68 3.75 -2.86 -14.25
CA LEU A 68 3.22 -3.79 -15.23
C LEU A 68 4.35 -4.15 -16.19
N ASN A 69 4.56 -5.45 -16.38
CA ASN A 69 5.47 -5.98 -17.37
C ASN A 69 4.70 -6.93 -18.28
N ILE A 70 4.76 -6.69 -19.59
CA ILE A 70 4.13 -7.54 -20.61
C ILE A 70 5.22 -8.00 -21.57
N LYS A 71 5.33 -9.30 -21.77
CA LYS A 71 6.20 -9.91 -22.77
C LYS A 71 5.37 -10.55 -23.87
N LEU A 72 5.66 -10.19 -25.10
CA LEU A 72 4.97 -10.63 -26.31
C LEU A 72 5.96 -11.30 -27.26
N SER A 73 5.47 -12.31 -27.97
CA SER A 73 6.16 -12.94 -29.08
C SER A 73 5.94 -12.16 -30.38
N ASP A 74 7.02 -11.95 -31.14
CA ASP A 74 6.98 -11.37 -32.48
C ASP A 74 7.63 -12.29 -33.53
N THR A 75 7.39 -13.59 -33.44
CA THR A 75 7.97 -14.58 -34.36
C THR A 75 7.56 -14.42 -35.82
N ASP A 76 6.49 -13.66 -36.09
CA ASP A 76 6.02 -13.34 -37.44
C ASP A 76 6.37 -11.91 -37.89
N ASN A 77 7.08 -11.12 -37.06
CA ASN A 77 7.50 -9.74 -37.33
C ASN A 77 6.34 -8.80 -37.68
N THR A 78 5.17 -8.99 -37.07
CA THR A 78 3.98 -8.14 -37.28
C THR A 78 3.60 -7.34 -36.05
N LEU A 79 4.33 -7.47 -34.94
CA LEU A 79 4.05 -6.77 -33.69
C LEU A 79 4.22 -5.26 -33.86
N PHE A 80 3.15 -4.50 -33.68
CA PHE A 80 3.25 -3.04 -33.73
C PHE A 80 4.02 -2.52 -32.51
N PHE A 81 4.73 -1.41 -32.69
CA PHE A 81 5.42 -0.73 -31.62
C PHE A 81 4.49 0.30 -30.94
N PRO A 82 4.12 0.15 -29.65
CA PRO A 82 3.18 1.04 -29.01
C PRO A 82 3.79 2.43 -28.75
N GLU A 83 2.97 3.47 -28.88
CA GLU A 83 3.36 4.83 -28.49
C GLU A 83 3.52 4.93 -26.96
N THR A 84 4.71 5.30 -26.50
CA THR A 84 5.06 5.36 -25.07
C THR A 84 4.28 6.42 -24.28
N SER A 85 3.68 7.40 -24.97
CA SER A 85 2.82 8.42 -24.37
C SER A 85 1.44 7.88 -23.98
N LYS A 86 0.98 6.77 -24.59
CA LYS A 86 -0.33 6.19 -24.32
C LYS A 86 -0.31 5.40 -23.01
N LEU A 87 -1.47 5.39 -22.34
CA LEU A 87 -1.69 4.63 -21.13
C LEU A 87 -2.16 3.22 -21.45
N ILE A 88 -1.66 2.24 -20.71
CA ILE A 88 -2.10 0.85 -20.72
C ILE A 88 -3.06 0.65 -19.55
N ALA A 89 -4.32 0.33 -19.82
CA ALA A 89 -5.27 -0.10 -18.79
C ALA A 89 -5.45 -1.62 -18.84
N VAL A 90 -5.37 -2.27 -17.68
CA VAL A 90 -5.35 -3.73 -17.57
C VAL A 90 -6.52 -4.24 -16.74
N TYR A 91 -7.16 -5.29 -17.22
CA TYR A 91 -8.12 -6.10 -16.49
C TYR A 91 -7.64 -7.55 -16.45
N LEU A 92 -7.77 -8.22 -15.31
CA LEU A 92 -7.35 -9.61 -15.14
C LEU A 92 -8.46 -10.45 -14.51
N GLY A 93 -8.52 -11.73 -14.85
CA GLY A 93 -9.45 -12.66 -14.23
C GLY A 93 -9.45 -14.03 -14.87
N TRP A 94 -10.60 -14.67 -14.81
CA TRP A 94 -10.83 -16.00 -15.36
C TRP A 94 -11.89 -15.91 -16.45
N LYS A 95 -11.71 -16.65 -17.54
CA LYS A 95 -12.68 -16.71 -18.64
C LYS A 95 -14.06 -17.09 -18.11
N GLY A 96 -15.09 -16.38 -18.56
CA GLY A 96 -16.47 -16.56 -18.10
C GLY A 96 -16.80 -15.89 -16.75
N SER A 97 -15.83 -15.23 -16.12
CA SER A 97 -16.04 -14.36 -14.95
C SER A 97 -15.88 -12.89 -15.33
N ILE A 98 -16.34 -11.99 -14.47
CA ILE A 98 -16.02 -10.56 -14.56
C ILE A 98 -14.50 -10.41 -14.38
N LEU A 99 -13.86 -9.65 -15.28
CA LEU A 99 -12.45 -9.31 -15.17
C LEU A 99 -12.30 -8.07 -14.29
N GLU A 100 -11.42 -8.17 -13.29
CA GLU A 100 -11.18 -7.09 -12.34
C GLU A 100 -10.28 -6.03 -12.97
N TYR A 101 -10.65 -4.76 -12.84
CA TYR A 101 -9.80 -3.65 -13.24
C TYR A 101 -8.58 -3.56 -12.32
N LYS A 102 -7.39 -3.60 -12.90
CA LYS A 102 -6.12 -3.60 -12.13
C LYS A 102 -5.39 -2.27 -12.16
N GLY A 103 -5.77 -1.36 -13.03
CA GLY A 103 -5.19 -0.01 -13.06
C GLY A 103 -4.80 0.43 -14.45
N SER A 104 -4.24 1.64 -14.49
CA SER A 104 -3.71 2.27 -15.69
C SER A 104 -2.24 2.66 -15.46
N TYR A 105 -1.40 2.35 -16.44
CA TYR A 105 0.05 2.42 -16.36
C TYR A 105 0.60 3.20 -17.55
N LYS A 106 1.56 4.09 -17.31
CA LYS A 106 2.32 4.78 -18.35
C LYS A 106 3.52 3.92 -18.75
N ILE A 107 3.77 3.77 -20.04
CA ILE A 107 4.93 3.02 -20.53
C ILE A 107 6.21 3.76 -20.13
N ASP A 108 7.11 3.04 -19.48
CA ASP A 108 8.44 3.51 -19.08
C ASP A 108 9.43 3.24 -20.22
N TRP A 109 9.52 1.99 -20.65
CA TRP A 109 10.36 1.57 -21.75
C TRP A 109 9.79 0.37 -22.48
N ILE A 110 10.27 0.17 -23.71
CA ILE A 110 10.00 -1.00 -24.54
C ILE A 110 11.34 -1.57 -24.96
N ASN A 111 11.56 -2.85 -24.72
CA ASN A 111 12.75 -3.58 -25.14
C ASN A 111 12.35 -4.58 -26.24
N TYR A 112 13.06 -4.56 -27.37
CA TYR A 112 12.87 -5.52 -28.46
C TYR A 112 14.15 -6.34 -28.61
N SER A 113 14.04 -7.66 -28.52
CA SER A 113 15.18 -8.58 -28.51
C SER A 113 15.02 -9.67 -29.56
N GLY A 114 16.13 -10.11 -30.16
CA GLY A 114 16.13 -11.13 -31.20
C GLY A 114 16.34 -12.57 -30.71
N VAL A 115 15.87 -13.52 -31.52
CA VAL A 115 15.93 -15.00 -31.41
C VAL A 115 15.66 -15.59 -29.99
N PRO A 116 14.40 -16.00 -29.72
CA PRO A 116 13.21 -15.67 -30.48
C PRO A 116 12.91 -14.17 -30.38
N ASP A 117 12.31 -13.62 -31.44
CA ASP A 117 11.94 -12.22 -31.50
C ASP A 117 10.82 -11.92 -30.49
N ASN A 118 11.09 -11.02 -29.56
CA ASN A 118 10.19 -10.68 -28.46
C ASN A 118 10.19 -9.18 -28.19
N MET A 119 9.05 -8.68 -27.73
CA MET A 119 8.89 -7.35 -27.18
C MET A 119 8.52 -7.43 -25.70
N GLU A 120 9.22 -6.66 -24.88
CA GLU A 120 8.94 -6.48 -23.45
C GLU A 120 8.55 -5.02 -23.20
N ILE A 121 7.38 -4.82 -22.61
CA ILE A 121 6.82 -3.51 -22.29
C ILE A 121 6.80 -3.38 -20.78
N GLN A 122 7.55 -2.41 -20.25
CA GLN A 122 7.52 -2.04 -18.84
C GLN A 122 6.73 -0.76 -18.68
N ALA A 123 5.79 -0.76 -17.75
CA ALA A 123 4.93 0.37 -17.45
C ALA A 123 4.76 0.54 -15.93
N CYS A 124 4.50 1.78 -15.51
CA CYS A 124 4.38 2.17 -14.10
C CYS A 124 3.16 3.07 -13.88
N SER A 125 2.55 2.97 -12.70
CA SER A 125 1.38 3.78 -12.29
C SER A 125 1.71 5.25 -12.03
N ALA A 126 2.99 5.55 -11.79
CA ALA A 126 3.54 6.90 -11.71
C ALA A 126 4.42 7.17 -12.93
N ASP A 127 4.36 8.39 -13.45
CA ASP A 127 5.24 8.84 -14.51
C ASP A 127 6.66 9.05 -13.96
N LEU A 128 7.54 8.07 -14.15
CA LEU A 128 8.91 8.12 -13.65
C LEU A 128 9.81 9.10 -14.40
N HIS A 129 9.41 9.55 -15.59
CA HIS A 129 10.15 10.51 -16.41
C HIS A 129 9.52 11.91 -16.42
N GLY A 130 8.44 12.08 -15.66
CA GLY A 130 7.63 13.28 -15.68
C GLY A 130 8.15 14.42 -14.82
N ASN A 131 7.48 15.56 -14.94
CA ASN A 131 7.68 16.76 -14.12
C ASN A 131 7.69 16.47 -12.60
N LEU A 132 6.99 15.43 -12.17
CA LEU A 132 6.91 14.97 -10.78
C LEU A 132 8.25 14.54 -10.18
N ASN A 133 9.20 14.08 -11.01
CA ASN A 133 10.54 13.66 -10.59
C ASN A 133 11.62 14.72 -10.81
N THR A 134 11.26 15.85 -11.41
CA THR A 134 12.20 16.98 -11.58
C THR A 134 12.34 17.75 -10.28
N LYS A 135 13.57 18.15 -9.93
CA LYS A 135 13.85 18.94 -8.73
C LYS A 135 13.32 20.35 -8.88
N LYS A 136 12.71 20.88 -7.81
CA LYS A 136 12.10 22.21 -7.78
C LYS A 136 12.46 22.94 -6.49
N ASP A 137 12.34 24.26 -6.57
CA ASP A 137 12.38 25.17 -5.45
C ASP A 137 11.02 25.88 -5.33
N TYR A 138 10.33 25.67 -4.22
CA TYR A 138 9.04 26.30 -3.93
C TYR A 138 8.82 26.39 -2.43
N SER A 139 8.26 27.51 -1.98
CA SER A 139 7.96 27.75 -0.57
C SER A 139 6.46 27.76 -0.34
N TRP A 140 5.99 26.87 0.52
CA TRP A 140 4.58 26.74 0.91
C TRP A 140 4.37 27.41 2.27
N HIS A 141 3.35 28.27 2.37
CA HIS A 141 3.06 29.05 3.58
C HIS A 141 1.56 29.05 3.84
N ASP A 142 1.16 29.07 5.11
CA ASP A 142 -0.23 29.21 5.55
C ASP A 142 -1.24 28.38 4.75
N THR A 143 -0.91 27.11 4.54
CA THR A 143 -1.65 26.18 3.67
C THR A 143 -2.06 24.93 4.45
N THR A 144 -2.85 24.05 3.85
CA THR A 144 -3.12 22.71 4.39
C THR A 144 -2.41 21.62 3.59
N ILE A 145 -2.32 20.41 4.15
CA ILE A 145 -1.85 19.23 3.40
C ILE A 145 -2.72 19.00 2.15
N GLU A 146 -4.05 19.13 2.27
CA GLU A 146 -4.95 18.95 1.13
C GLU A 146 -4.64 19.93 0.00
N ASP A 147 -4.46 21.20 0.34
CA ASP A 147 -4.18 22.25 -0.66
C ASP A 147 -2.84 22.04 -1.38
N ILE A 148 -1.81 21.60 -0.65
CA ILE A 148 -0.50 21.26 -1.22
C ILE A 148 -0.66 20.10 -2.22
N VAL A 149 -1.27 19.00 -1.79
CA VAL A 149 -1.44 17.80 -2.63
C VAL A 149 -2.30 18.12 -3.85
N HIS A 150 -3.39 18.86 -3.66
CA HIS A 150 -4.27 19.33 -4.73
C HIS A 150 -3.50 20.15 -5.77
N THR A 151 -2.75 21.16 -5.34
CA THR A 151 -1.99 22.06 -6.22
C THR A 151 -0.97 21.29 -7.08
N ILE A 152 -0.27 20.32 -6.48
CA ILE A 152 0.71 19.50 -7.20
C ILE A 152 0.01 18.53 -8.17
N ALA A 153 -1.11 17.94 -7.75
CA ALA A 153 -1.89 17.02 -8.57
C ALA A 153 -2.45 17.71 -9.83
N GLU A 154 -3.05 18.90 -9.68
CA GLU A 154 -3.56 19.70 -10.80
C GLU A 154 -2.45 20.03 -11.82
N LYS A 155 -1.30 20.54 -11.33
CA LYS A 155 -0.14 20.85 -12.18
C LYS A 155 0.39 19.63 -12.95
N SER A 156 0.12 18.43 -12.44
CA SER A 156 0.59 17.17 -13.01
C SER A 156 -0.48 16.43 -13.80
N GLY A 157 -1.70 16.97 -13.92
CA GLY A 157 -2.83 16.31 -14.59
C GLY A 157 -3.27 15.00 -13.92
N LEU A 158 -3.07 14.91 -12.59
CA LEU A 158 -3.45 13.78 -11.76
C LEU A 158 -4.65 14.15 -10.87
N PHE A 159 -5.43 13.14 -10.51
CA PHE A 159 -6.40 13.26 -9.44
C PHE A 159 -5.70 13.18 -8.08
N TYR A 160 -6.39 13.52 -7.01
CA TYR A 160 -5.86 13.37 -5.66
C TYR A 160 -6.93 12.88 -4.68
N ASN A 161 -6.45 12.25 -3.61
CA ASN A 161 -7.25 11.83 -2.49
C ASN A 161 -6.41 11.89 -1.20
N VAL A 162 -6.85 12.71 -0.26
CA VAL A 162 -6.24 12.85 1.07
C VAL A 162 -7.20 12.30 2.11
N ALA A 163 -6.70 11.43 2.99
CA ALA A 163 -7.52 10.84 4.04
C ALA A 163 -8.12 11.93 4.96
N PRO A 164 -9.37 11.81 5.43
CA PRO A 164 -10.06 12.87 6.15
C PRO A 164 -9.29 13.46 7.34
N GLY A 165 -8.60 12.62 8.12
CA GLY A 165 -7.80 13.06 9.28
C GLY A 165 -6.51 13.82 8.94
N LEU A 166 -6.12 13.87 7.67
CA LEU A 166 -4.90 14.53 7.20
C LEU A 166 -5.18 15.84 6.45
N LYS A 167 -6.40 16.00 5.90
CA LYS A 167 -6.78 17.13 5.03
C LYS A 167 -6.48 18.49 5.65
N ASN A 168 -7.01 18.72 6.86
CA ASN A 168 -6.99 20.02 7.52
C ASN A 168 -5.74 20.25 8.38
N ILE A 169 -4.70 19.42 8.26
CA ILE A 169 -3.45 19.66 8.98
C ILE A 169 -2.80 20.91 8.38
N SER A 170 -2.74 21.97 9.20
CA SER A 170 -2.11 23.23 8.83
C SER A 170 -0.59 23.07 8.68
N VAL A 171 -0.07 23.68 7.63
CA VAL A 171 1.35 23.79 7.32
C VAL A 171 1.66 25.28 7.31
N SER A 172 2.25 25.77 8.41
CA SER A 172 2.61 27.19 8.55
C SER A 172 3.67 27.60 7.53
N HIS A 173 4.72 26.79 7.40
CA HIS A 173 5.77 26.97 6.42
C HIS A 173 6.47 25.65 6.11
N ILE A 174 6.69 25.36 4.82
CA ILE A 174 7.58 24.28 4.40
C ILE A 174 8.18 24.58 3.02
N ASP A 175 9.49 24.42 2.90
CA ASP A 175 10.19 24.57 1.63
C ASP A 175 10.34 23.21 0.94
N GLN A 176 10.05 23.17 -0.36
CA GLN A 176 10.52 22.19 -1.31
C GLN A 176 11.80 22.79 -1.90
N SER A 177 12.98 22.31 -1.49
CA SER A 177 14.27 22.87 -1.91
C SER A 177 15.11 21.84 -2.64
N GLN A 178 15.37 22.05 -3.92
CA GLN A 178 16.05 21.09 -4.80
C GLN A 178 15.47 19.67 -4.70
N GLU A 179 14.15 19.59 -4.51
CA GLU A 179 13.42 18.37 -4.21
C GLU A 179 12.31 18.18 -5.25
N SER A 180 12.12 16.94 -5.72
CA SER A 180 11.03 16.64 -6.65
C SER A 180 9.69 16.61 -5.95
N ASP A 181 8.58 16.74 -6.69
CA ASP A 181 7.24 16.70 -6.09
C ASP A 181 6.98 15.38 -5.37
N VAL A 182 7.45 14.26 -5.94
CA VAL A 182 7.34 12.93 -5.31
C VAL A 182 8.14 12.88 -4.02
N ALA A 183 9.38 13.36 -4.02
CA ALA A 183 10.22 13.36 -2.82
C ALA A 183 9.63 14.28 -1.73
N PHE A 184 9.17 15.47 -2.13
CA PHE A 184 8.53 16.44 -1.24
C PHE A 184 7.26 15.89 -0.61
N LEU A 185 6.34 15.34 -1.41
CA LEU A 185 5.10 14.75 -0.91
C LEU A 185 5.37 13.52 -0.03
N THR A 186 6.37 12.71 -0.37
CA THR A 186 6.82 11.58 0.46
C THR A 186 7.34 12.07 1.82
N ARG A 187 8.17 13.11 1.82
CA ARG A 187 8.69 13.73 3.04
C ARG A 187 7.58 14.36 3.87
N LEU A 188 6.63 15.05 3.25
CA LEU A 188 5.47 15.66 3.89
C LEU A 188 4.58 14.60 4.54
N ALA A 189 4.38 13.46 3.86
CA ALA A 189 3.62 12.32 4.38
C ALA A 189 4.29 11.71 5.61
N ILE A 190 5.56 11.34 5.50
CA ILE A 190 6.33 10.76 6.62
C ILE A 190 6.30 11.69 7.84
N ARG A 191 6.48 13.00 7.61
CA ARG A 191 6.45 13.99 8.70
C ARG A 191 5.12 14.10 9.41
N ASN A 192 4.03 13.65 8.78
CA ASN A 192 2.69 13.69 9.36
C ASN A 192 2.14 12.31 9.71
N GLY A 193 3.00 11.29 9.79
CA GLY A 193 2.60 9.92 10.13
C GLY A 193 1.67 9.29 9.08
N ALA A 194 1.93 9.62 7.81
CA ALA A 194 1.19 9.17 6.65
C ALA A 194 2.15 8.69 5.56
N GLU A 195 1.58 8.15 4.48
CA GLU A 195 2.33 7.74 3.30
C GLU A 195 1.74 8.35 2.03
N PHE A 196 2.61 8.54 1.04
CA PHE A 196 2.28 9.05 -0.28
C PHE A 196 2.49 7.96 -1.33
N SER A 197 1.54 7.84 -2.26
CA SER A 197 1.68 6.99 -3.44
C SER A 197 0.88 7.53 -4.61
N ILE A 198 1.20 7.08 -5.83
CA ILE A 198 0.41 7.37 -7.03
C ILE A 198 -0.12 6.05 -7.54
N LYS A 199 -1.45 5.94 -7.64
CA LYS A 199 -2.14 4.75 -8.14
C LYS A 199 -3.27 5.16 -9.04
N ASN A 200 -3.41 4.50 -10.20
CA ASN A 200 -4.50 4.76 -11.13
C ASN A 200 -4.72 6.27 -11.40
N ARG A 201 -3.64 6.98 -11.75
CA ARG A 201 -3.62 8.43 -11.96
C ARG A 201 -4.11 9.30 -10.79
N THR A 202 -4.09 8.75 -9.58
CA THR A 202 -4.53 9.44 -8.36
C THR A 202 -3.41 9.46 -7.34
N MET A 203 -3.07 10.66 -6.87
CA MET A 203 -2.21 10.86 -5.70
C MET A 203 -2.96 10.46 -4.43
N LEU A 204 -2.40 9.54 -3.66
CA LEU A 204 -2.99 9.04 -2.43
C LEU A 204 -2.12 9.49 -1.25
N PHE A 205 -2.73 10.18 -0.30
CA PHE A 205 -2.10 10.62 0.93
C PHE A 205 -2.90 10.07 2.13
N LEU A 206 -2.41 8.98 2.72
CA LEU A 206 -3.19 8.16 3.65
C LEU A 206 -2.33 7.51 4.73
N LYS A 207 -2.97 7.04 5.80
CA LYS A 207 -2.30 6.22 6.82
C LYS A 207 -2.39 4.74 6.42
N VAL A 208 -1.26 4.07 6.37
CA VAL A 208 -1.18 2.65 6.04
C VAL A 208 -1.51 1.74 7.20
N GLY A 209 -1.84 0.49 6.89
CA GLY A 209 -2.14 -0.52 7.91
C GLY A 209 -3.54 -0.39 8.50
N THR A 210 -4.34 0.56 8.04
CA THR A 210 -5.70 0.81 8.58
C THR A 210 -6.72 -0.17 7.98
N GLY A 211 -6.44 -0.71 6.79
CA GLY A 211 -7.39 -1.55 6.07
C GLY A 211 -8.63 -0.77 5.65
N THR A 212 -8.43 0.48 5.26
CA THR A 212 -9.48 1.36 4.77
C THR A 212 -9.18 1.78 3.34
N THR A 213 -10.24 1.99 2.57
CA THR A 213 -10.15 2.58 1.23
C THR A 213 -9.71 4.04 1.34
N THR A 214 -9.34 4.63 0.21
CA THR A 214 -8.99 6.05 0.09
C THR A 214 -10.10 6.98 0.60
N SER A 215 -11.36 6.56 0.50
CA SER A 215 -12.51 7.29 1.05
C SER A 215 -12.71 7.14 2.58
N GLY A 216 -11.88 6.35 3.26
CA GLY A 216 -12.00 6.02 4.68
C GLY A 216 -12.96 4.88 5.02
N LYS A 217 -13.62 4.27 4.02
CA LYS A 217 -14.48 3.08 4.24
C LYS A 217 -13.63 1.85 4.55
N ALA A 218 -14.00 1.06 5.55
CA ALA A 218 -13.32 -0.19 5.88
C ALA A 218 -13.39 -1.20 4.71
N ILE A 219 -12.26 -1.85 4.42
CA ILE A 219 -12.17 -2.94 3.44
C ILE A 219 -12.58 -4.23 4.15
N SER A 220 -13.50 -4.99 3.56
CA SER A 220 -13.95 -6.26 4.13
C SER A 220 -12.80 -7.27 4.17
N PRO A 221 -12.58 -7.96 5.31
CA PRO A 221 -11.52 -8.94 5.42
C PRO A 221 -11.83 -10.18 4.57
N ILE A 222 -10.80 -10.75 3.96
CA ILE A 222 -10.88 -12.02 3.25
C ILE A 222 -10.34 -13.16 4.11
N THR A 223 -10.87 -14.37 3.93
CA THR A 223 -10.29 -15.57 4.52
C THR A 223 -9.46 -16.31 3.48
N ILE A 224 -8.23 -16.68 3.84
CA ILE A 224 -7.38 -17.56 3.03
C ILE A 224 -7.09 -18.82 3.86
N LEU A 225 -7.46 -19.97 3.32
CA LEU A 225 -7.17 -21.27 3.92
C LEU A 225 -5.79 -21.76 3.45
N ARG A 226 -5.15 -22.61 4.26
CA ARG A 226 -3.93 -23.31 3.83
C ARG A 226 -4.11 -24.06 2.51
N SER A 227 -5.29 -24.64 2.26
CA SER A 227 -5.61 -25.35 1.01
C SER A 227 -5.61 -24.45 -0.22
N ASP A 228 -5.81 -23.14 -0.06
CA ASP A 228 -5.84 -22.17 -1.16
C ASP A 228 -4.43 -21.81 -1.65
N CYS A 229 -3.38 -22.20 -0.91
CA CYS A 229 -1.99 -21.85 -1.17
C CYS A 229 -1.20 -23.02 -1.78
N LYS A 230 -0.49 -22.74 -2.88
CA LYS A 230 0.56 -23.62 -3.42
C LYS A 230 1.78 -23.67 -2.50
N ASN A 231 2.23 -22.50 -2.05
CA ASN A 231 3.39 -22.35 -1.18
C ASN A 231 3.19 -21.18 -0.21
N TYR A 232 3.89 -21.21 0.93
CA TYR A 232 3.91 -20.11 1.89
C TYR A 232 5.23 -20.06 2.65
N SER A 233 5.59 -18.87 3.11
CA SER A 233 6.70 -18.62 4.02
C SER A 233 6.25 -17.66 5.11
N PHE A 234 6.55 -18.00 6.36
CA PHE A 234 6.33 -17.16 7.52
C PHE A 234 7.67 -16.81 8.13
N LYS A 235 7.84 -15.54 8.49
CA LYS A 235 9.05 -15.05 9.13
C LYS A 235 8.66 -14.21 10.33
N SER A 236 9.23 -14.58 11.48
CA SER A 236 9.31 -13.73 12.66
C SER A 236 10.70 -13.09 12.68
N ALA A 237 10.75 -11.77 12.73
CA ALA A 237 11.98 -11.02 12.73
C ALA A 237 12.02 -10.12 13.97
N ASN A 238 12.99 -10.35 14.84
CA ASN A 238 13.22 -9.46 15.98
C ASN A 238 14.12 -8.27 15.60
N ARG A 239 13.81 -7.62 14.47
CA ARG A 239 14.58 -6.48 13.94
C ARG A 239 14.41 -5.23 14.78
N PHE A 240 13.31 -5.14 15.52
CA PHE A 240 12.91 -3.97 16.28
C PHE A 240 12.59 -4.38 17.72
N ASN A 241 13.62 -4.75 18.48
CA ASN A 241 13.55 -4.83 19.96
C ASN A 241 13.42 -3.43 20.58
N TYR A 242 12.66 -2.52 19.96
CA TYR A 242 12.47 -1.18 20.47
C TYR A 242 11.39 -1.22 21.55
N THR A 243 11.70 -0.67 22.72
CA THR A 243 10.74 -0.51 23.82
C THR A 243 9.91 0.76 23.68
N GLY A 244 10.27 1.61 22.71
CA GLY A 244 9.57 2.83 22.39
C GLY A 244 10.13 3.58 21.19
N VAL A 245 9.49 4.71 20.86
CA VAL A 245 9.95 5.69 19.86
C VAL A 245 10.05 7.06 20.51
N THR A 246 11.14 7.79 20.25
CA THR A 246 11.22 9.22 20.58
C THR A 246 11.19 10.12 19.34
N ALA A 247 10.56 11.27 19.46
CA ALA A 247 10.57 12.33 18.45
C ALA A 247 10.83 13.69 19.10
N GLN A 248 11.51 14.58 18.39
CA GLN A 248 11.85 15.92 18.89
C GLN A 248 11.08 16.98 18.11
N TRP A 249 10.63 18.04 18.77
CA TRP A 249 10.05 19.20 18.11
C TRP A 249 10.63 20.53 18.60
N LEU A 250 10.49 21.57 17.77
CA LEU A 250 10.88 22.92 18.11
C LEU A 250 9.78 23.61 18.93
N ASP A 251 10.11 24.10 20.13
CA ASP A 251 9.22 24.94 20.93
C ASP A 251 9.62 26.41 20.74
N THR A 252 8.83 27.14 19.96
CA THR A 252 9.05 28.57 19.69
C THR A 252 8.45 29.50 20.76
N ARG A 253 7.69 28.96 21.73
CA ARG A 253 7.02 29.74 22.79
C ARG A 253 7.93 29.95 24.01
N THR A 254 8.84 29.01 24.29
CA THR A 254 9.82 29.12 25.38
C THR A 254 11.25 28.94 24.86
N PRO A 255 11.98 30.03 24.53
CA PRO A 255 13.32 29.98 23.90
C PRO A 255 14.42 29.28 24.71
N LEU A 256 14.20 29.03 26.01
CA LEU A 256 15.21 28.51 26.94
C LEU A 256 15.27 26.97 27.02
N GLN A 257 14.42 26.22 26.32
CA GLN A 257 14.54 24.76 26.20
C GLN A 257 14.65 24.35 24.74
N GLN A 258 15.88 24.08 24.31
CA GLN A 258 16.21 23.67 22.95
C GLN A 258 15.72 22.22 22.75
N SER A 259 14.57 22.08 22.08
CA SER A 259 13.86 20.83 21.74
C SER A 259 13.21 20.08 22.91
N LYS A 260 11.90 19.80 22.80
CA LYS A 260 11.17 18.89 23.68
C LYS A 260 11.02 17.52 23.00
N GLN A 261 10.89 16.46 23.80
CA GLN A 261 10.85 15.06 23.33
C GLN A 261 9.52 14.39 23.65
N VAL A 262 8.95 13.69 22.67
CA VAL A 262 7.79 12.80 22.85
C VAL A 262 8.38 11.40 22.99
N ILE A 263 7.93 10.62 23.98
CA ILE A 263 8.33 9.22 24.14
C ILE A 263 7.08 8.35 24.13
N LEU A 264 6.97 7.46 23.14
CA LEU A 264 5.94 6.42 23.11
C LEU A 264 6.56 5.12 23.62
N LEU A 265 5.99 4.50 24.65
CA LEU A 265 6.49 3.26 25.26
C LEU A 265 5.54 2.08 25.06
N GLN A 266 6.11 0.88 25.00
CA GLN A 266 5.34 -0.37 25.01
C GLN A 266 4.59 -0.53 26.34
N LYS A 267 3.25 -0.68 26.29
CA LYS A 267 2.47 -1.07 27.47
C LYS A 267 2.77 -2.53 27.82
N LYS A 268 3.20 -2.79 29.07
CA LYS A 268 3.25 -4.15 29.60
C LYS A 268 1.82 -4.62 29.92
N ASN A 269 1.48 -5.85 29.50
CA ASN A 269 0.35 -6.55 30.07
C ASN A 269 0.61 -6.78 31.57
N LEU A 270 -0.09 -6.03 32.43
CA LEU A 270 -0.06 -6.21 33.89
C LEU A 270 -0.85 -7.47 34.27
N HIS A 271 -0.17 -8.62 34.24
CA HIS A 271 -0.52 -9.75 35.07
C HIS A 271 0.74 -10.25 35.77
N GLN A 272 1.01 -9.70 36.96
CA GLN A 272 1.32 -10.46 38.18
C GLN A 272 1.61 -9.52 39.35
N ASN A 273 1.01 -9.89 40.49
CA ASN A 273 1.10 -9.25 41.80
C ASN A 273 2.55 -9.10 42.29
N THR A 274 2.87 -7.97 42.91
CA THR A 274 3.36 -7.90 44.30
C THR A 274 3.45 -6.45 44.79
N SER A 275 3.40 -6.34 46.11
CA SER A 275 3.00 -5.23 46.97
C SER A 275 4.04 -4.12 47.19
N THR A 276 3.50 -2.99 47.66
CA THR A 276 4.09 -1.82 48.35
C THR A 276 4.75 -0.73 47.48
N PRO A 277 4.26 0.53 47.54
CA PRO A 277 4.86 1.67 46.84
C PRO A 277 5.89 2.40 47.72
N PRO A 278 7.13 2.66 47.26
CA PRO A 278 7.93 3.74 47.80
C PRO A 278 7.57 5.04 47.09
N LYS A 279 7.11 6.03 47.86
CA LYS A 279 7.06 7.44 47.47
C LYS A 279 8.48 7.94 47.14
N ALA A 280 8.72 8.41 45.93
CA ALA A 280 9.74 9.41 45.63
C ALA A 280 9.40 10.15 44.33
N ALA A 281 9.73 11.44 44.31
CA ALA A 281 9.43 12.43 43.29
C ALA A 281 10.19 12.20 41.97
N ASN A 282 9.67 12.84 40.92
CA ASN A 282 10.08 12.87 39.51
C ASN A 282 9.47 11.79 38.61
N ASN A 283 8.74 12.27 37.60
CA ASN A 283 7.96 11.54 36.59
C ASN A 283 8.84 10.66 35.69
N GLU A 284 9.26 9.49 36.13
CA GLU A 284 9.70 8.41 35.23
C GLU A 284 9.41 7.06 35.91
N TYR A 285 8.33 6.37 35.49
CA TYR A 285 8.06 5.00 35.93
C TYR A 285 8.57 4.01 34.86
N LEU A 286 9.69 3.36 35.16
CA LEU A 286 10.39 2.42 34.29
C LEU A 286 10.13 0.97 34.73
N ILE A 287 9.55 0.14 33.85
CA ILE A 287 9.74 -1.31 33.93
C ILE A 287 10.04 -1.87 32.53
N GLY A 288 11.33 -2.03 32.22
CA GLY A 288 11.90 -2.60 30.99
C GLY A 288 13.37 -2.18 30.86
N LYS A 289 14.23 -2.96 30.21
CA LYS A 289 15.63 -2.53 29.95
C LYS A 289 15.61 -1.28 29.05
N LYS A 290 16.28 -0.22 29.49
CA LYS A 290 16.31 1.14 28.88
C LYS A 290 17.05 1.22 27.54
N ASP A 291 17.56 0.10 27.02
CA ASP A 291 18.70 0.17 26.08
C ASP A 291 18.33 0.30 24.60
N ASN A 292 17.04 0.33 24.22
CA ASN A 292 16.70 0.42 22.79
C ASN A 292 15.40 1.20 22.55
N ILE A 293 15.50 2.52 22.47
CA ILE A 293 14.42 3.41 22.02
C ILE A 293 14.78 3.91 20.62
N LEU A 294 13.82 3.82 19.68
CA LEU A 294 14.02 4.34 18.33
C LEU A 294 13.90 5.86 18.35
N ALA A 295 15.02 6.56 18.28
CA ALA A 295 15.03 8.02 18.16
C ALA A 295 14.86 8.46 16.70
N LEU A 296 13.77 9.16 16.40
CA LEU A 296 13.58 9.80 15.11
C LEU A 296 14.58 10.96 14.96
N LYS A 297 15.38 10.91 13.90
CA LYS A 297 16.42 11.92 13.62
C LYS A 297 15.84 13.27 13.19
N THR A 298 14.56 13.31 12.81
CA THR A 298 13.89 14.50 12.30
C THR A 298 13.42 15.38 13.45
N LEU A 299 13.78 16.66 13.39
CA LEU A 299 13.18 17.70 14.23
C LEU A 299 11.87 18.17 13.58
N TYR A 300 10.77 18.08 14.32
CA TYR A 300 9.42 18.45 13.85
C TYR A 300 9.06 19.89 14.23
N ALA A 301 8.13 20.48 13.49
CA ALA A 301 7.73 21.86 13.68
C ALA A 301 6.81 22.06 14.90
N SER A 302 6.03 21.04 15.26
CA SER A 302 5.12 21.08 16.40
C SER A 302 5.10 19.74 17.16
N GLN A 303 4.58 19.78 18.38
CA GLN A 303 4.38 18.60 19.21
C GLN A 303 3.46 17.58 18.52
N GLU A 304 2.33 18.03 18.00
CA GLU A 304 1.32 17.16 17.38
C GLU A 304 1.88 16.47 16.13
N GLN A 305 2.75 17.15 15.39
CA GLN A 305 3.45 16.55 14.24
C GLN A 305 4.44 15.47 14.70
N ALA A 306 5.23 15.74 15.74
CA ALA A 306 6.15 14.78 16.33
C ALA A 306 5.43 13.54 16.85
N GLU A 307 4.27 13.72 17.51
CA GLU A 307 3.44 12.63 18.01
C GLU A 307 2.91 11.73 16.89
N ARG A 308 2.38 12.32 15.80
CA ARG A 308 1.90 11.56 14.64
C ARG A 308 3.03 10.73 14.01
N ALA A 309 4.20 11.33 13.81
CA ALA A 309 5.34 10.65 13.23
C ALA A 309 5.90 9.56 14.17
N ALA A 310 5.96 9.82 15.47
CA ALA A 310 6.35 8.82 16.48
C ALA A 310 5.39 7.64 16.51
N LYS A 311 4.08 7.90 16.48
CA LYS A 311 3.03 6.87 16.47
C LYS A 311 3.15 6.00 15.23
N ASP A 312 3.30 6.61 14.06
CA ASP A 312 3.44 5.86 12.80
C ASP A 312 4.72 5.00 12.76
N ALA A 313 5.86 5.56 13.21
CA ALA A 313 7.10 4.81 13.33
C ALA A 313 6.99 3.63 14.31
N TRP A 314 6.30 3.83 15.44
CA TRP A 314 6.06 2.77 16.41
C TRP A 314 5.21 1.65 15.81
N GLU A 315 4.09 1.99 15.18
CA GLU A 315 3.23 1.02 14.51
C GLU A 315 3.99 0.26 13.42
N LYS A 316 4.80 0.96 12.62
CA LYS A 316 5.64 0.32 11.61
C LYS A 316 6.58 -0.74 12.21
N CYS A 317 7.25 -0.43 13.32
CA CYS A 317 8.08 -1.42 14.03
C CYS A 317 7.26 -2.63 14.47
N GLN A 318 6.03 -2.43 14.96
CA GLN A 318 5.15 -3.53 15.36
C GLN A 318 4.74 -4.38 14.14
N ARG A 319 4.31 -3.76 13.04
CA ARG A 319 3.84 -4.46 11.82
C ARG A 319 4.93 -5.34 11.20
N GLU A 320 6.18 -4.88 11.16
CA GLU A 320 7.31 -5.59 10.55
C GLU A 320 7.88 -6.75 11.42
N THR A 321 7.31 -7.00 12.61
CA THR A 321 7.73 -8.11 13.49
C THR A 321 7.43 -9.47 12.88
N TYR A 322 6.30 -9.60 12.18
CA TYR A 322 5.90 -10.83 11.51
C TYR A 322 5.46 -10.55 10.08
N THR A 323 6.03 -11.30 9.15
CA THR A 323 5.72 -11.19 7.72
C THR A 323 5.36 -12.55 7.16
N CYS A 324 4.35 -12.60 6.29
CA CYS A 324 3.97 -13.79 5.54
C CYS A 324 4.12 -13.52 4.05
N LYS A 325 4.60 -14.52 3.31
CA LYS A 325 4.52 -14.57 1.86
C LYS A 325 3.71 -15.78 1.45
N LEU A 326 2.62 -15.58 0.72
CA LEU A 326 1.71 -16.64 0.26
C LEU A 326 1.71 -16.68 -1.26
N THR A 327 1.76 -17.86 -1.86
CA THR A 327 1.49 -18.05 -3.29
C THR A 327 0.23 -18.86 -3.44
N LEU A 328 -0.82 -18.24 -3.96
CA LEU A 328 -2.14 -18.84 -4.13
C LEU A 328 -2.12 -19.87 -5.27
N ALA A 329 -2.91 -20.93 -5.10
CA ALA A 329 -3.08 -21.97 -6.09
C ALA A 329 -3.83 -21.47 -7.33
N LYS A 330 -4.84 -20.63 -7.11
CA LYS A 330 -5.62 -19.94 -8.13
C LYS A 330 -5.39 -18.44 -8.00
N GLY A 331 -5.05 -17.77 -9.10
CA GLY A 331 -4.96 -16.31 -9.16
C GLY A 331 -6.27 -15.62 -8.73
N ARG A 332 -6.12 -14.54 -7.96
CA ARG A 332 -7.21 -13.76 -7.36
C ARG A 332 -6.98 -12.28 -7.67
N ALA A 333 -7.58 -11.80 -8.76
CA ALA A 333 -7.38 -10.43 -9.26
C ALA A 333 -8.03 -9.36 -8.36
N ASP A 334 -9.00 -9.76 -7.54
CA ASP A 334 -9.72 -8.94 -6.57
C ASP A 334 -8.86 -8.53 -5.36
N LEU A 335 -7.65 -9.09 -5.22
CA LEU A 335 -6.73 -8.78 -4.14
C LEU A 335 -5.86 -7.57 -4.49
N TYR A 336 -5.73 -6.67 -3.53
CA TYR A 336 -4.90 -5.47 -3.63
C TYR A 336 -4.34 -5.09 -2.25
N PRO A 337 -3.27 -4.29 -2.19
CA PRO A 337 -2.71 -3.81 -0.93
C PRO A 337 -3.72 -3.10 -0.02
N GLU A 338 -3.47 -3.08 1.28
CA GLU A 338 -4.39 -2.66 2.34
C GLU A 338 -5.60 -3.59 2.59
N THR A 339 -5.82 -4.64 1.80
CA THR A 339 -6.89 -5.61 2.10
C THR A 339 -6.56 -6.41 3.36
N PRO A 340 -7.45 -6.43 4.38
CA PRO A 340 -7.25 -7.28 5.56
C PRO A 340 -7.44 -8.77 5.23
N VAL A 341 -6.62 -9.63 5.82
CA VAL A 341 -6.60 -11.07 5.55
C VAL A 341 -6.64 -11.85 6.87
N MET A 342 -7.56 -12.81 6.96
CA MET A 342 -7.57 -13.83 8.00
C MET A 342 -6.98 -15.12 7.43
N LEU A 343 -5.87 -15.58 7.99
CA LEU A 343 -5.28 -16.87 7.64
C LEU A 343 -5.87 -17.95 8.52
N LYS A 344 -6.23 -19.11 7.97
CA LYS A 344 -6.75 -20.25 8.75
C LYS A 344 -6.14 -21.57 8.33
N VAL A 345 -6.04 -22.48 9.30
CA VAL A 345 -5.53 -23.86 9.13
C VAL A 345 -4.06 -23.91 8.70
N PHE A 346 -3.27 -22.91 9.09
CA PHE A 346 -1.82 -22.91 8.92
C PHE A 346 -1.13 -23.58 10.13
N GLY A 347 0.02 -24.19 9.90
CA GLY A 347 0.70 -24.99 10.94
C GLY A 347 1.24 -24.20 12.13
N GLN A 348 1.38 -22.88 12.03
CA GLN A 348 1.83 -22.02 13.13
C GLN A 348 0.63 -21.25 13.69
N GLU A 349 0.35 -21.40 14.98
CA GLU A 349 -0.79 -20.81 15.67
C GLU A 349 -0.88 -19.29 15.48
N ILE A 350 0.27 -18.60 15.56
CA ILE A 350 0.38 -17.15 15.37
C ILE A 350 -0.20 -16.72 14.01
N MET A 351 -0.02 -17.52 12.96
CA MET A 351 -0.59 -17.20 11.64
C MET A 351 -2.11 -17.17 11.66
N ASN A 352 -2.75 -18.04 12.45
CA ASN A 352 -4.19 -18.19 12.48
C ASN A 352 -4.91 -17.16 13.39
N GLN A 353 -4.18 -16.57 14.33
CA GLN A 353 -4.74 -15.68 15.36
C GLN A 353 -4.55 -14.20 15.06
N GLN A 354 -3.52 -13.84 14.30
CA GLN A 354 -3.22 -12.44 13.98
C GLN A 354 -4.08 -11.95 12.82
N ASP A 355 -4.44 -10.67 12.87
CA ASP A 355 -4.99 -9.96 11.72
C ASP A 355 -3.84 -9.59 10.77
N TRP A 356 -3.96 -9.99 9.51
CA TRP A 356 -2.97 -9.68 8.48
C TRP A 356 -3.48 -8.57 7.56
N ILE A 357 -2.55 -7.87 6.92
CA ILE A 357 -2.87 -6.91 5.87
C ILE A 357 -1.94 -7.10 4.67
N ILE A 358 -2.49 -7.01 3.45
CA ILE A 358 -1.70 -7.12 2.22
C ILE A 358 -0.81 -5.88 2.06
N THR A 359 0.50 -6.10 1.97
CA THR A 359 1.48 -5.05 1.66
C THR A 359 1.85 -5.05 0.18
N LYS A 360 1.77 -6.21 -0.48
CA LYS A 360 2.06 -6.35 -1.91
C LYS A 360 1.26 -7.49 -2.50
N ALA A 361 0.70 -7.28 -3.69
CA ALA A 361 0.10 -8.32 -4.51
C ALA A 361 0.85 -8.40 -5.84
N THR A 362 1.26 -9.60 -6.24
CA THR A 362 1.91 -9.86 -7.52
C THR A 362 1.08 -10.86 -8.30
N HIS A 363 0.52 -10.42 -9.40
CA HIS A 363 -0.31 -11.21 -10.31
C HIS A 363 0.55 -11.61 -11.51
N ASN A 364 0.69 -12.91 -11.75
CA ASN A 364 1.44 -13.41 -12.91
C ASN A 364 0.51 -14.25 -13.78
N LEU A 365 0.53 -13.96 -15.07
CA LEU A 365 -0.13 -14.72 -16.12
C LEU A 365 0.94 -15.19 -17.09
N ASP A 366 1.21 -16.49 -17.13
CA ASP A 366 2.22 -17.09 -18.00
C ASP A 366 1.81 -18.52 -18.40
N SER A 367 2.75 -19.31 -18.93
CA SER A 367 2.51 -20.70 -19.32
C SER A 367 2.08 -21.63 -18.18
N THR A 368 2.27 -21.23 -16.92
CA THR A 368 1.82 -21.96 -15.72
C THR A 368 0.40 -21.57 -15.29
N GLY A 369 -0.23 -20.61 -15.98
CA GLY A 369 -1.58 -20.10 -15.74
C GLY A 369 -1.58 -18.76 -15.00
N PHE A 370 -2.68 -18.48 -14.29
CA PHE A 370 -2.81 -17.27 -13.47
C PHE A 370 -2.54 -17.56 -12.00
N THR A 371 -1.50 -16.94 -11.46
CA THR A 371 -1.10 -17.04 -10.06
C THR A 371 -1.12 -15.68 -9.37
N THR A 372 -1.25 -15.69 -8.04
CA THR A 372 -1.17 -14.48 -7.22
C THR A 372 -0.32 -14.76 -6.01
N THR A 373 0.73 -13.95 -5.83
CA THR A 373 1.60 -13.97 -4.67
C THR A 373 1.30 -12.75 -3.81
N LEU A 374 1.10 -12.98 -2.52
CA LEU A 374 0.81 -11.93 -1.54
C LEU A 374 1.98 -11.83 -0.56
N GLU A 375 2.37 -10.60 -0.25
CA GLU A 375 3.18 -10.30 0.94
C GLU A 375 2.27 -9.62 1.96
N LEU A 376 2.35 -10.09 3.20
CA LEU A 376 1.49 -9.70 4.31
C LEU A 376 2.34 -9.30 5.51
N GLU A 377 1.81 -8.39 6.30
CA GLU A 377 2.32 -8.07 7.64
C GLU A 377 1.17 -8.02 8.65
N ILE A 378 1.48 -7.87 9.93
CA ILE A 378 0.45 -7.73 10.95
C ILE A 378 -0.29 -6.41 10.79
N LYS A 379 -1.62 -6.48 10.87
CA LYS A 379 -2.47 -5.32 11.08
C LYS A 379 -2.44 -4.96 12.57
N VAL A 380 -1.73 -3.89 12.90
CA VAL A 380 -1.67 -3.39 14.29
C VAL A 380 -2.96 -2.65 14.59
N ALA A 381 -3.72 -3.10 15.58
CA ALA A 381 -4.85 -2.35 16.12
C ALA A 381 -4.34 -1.08 16.80
N ASP A 382 -5.11 0.02 16.73
CA ASP A 382 -4.85 1.27 17.44
C ASP A 382 -4.81 1.03 18.97
N ALA A 383 -3.67 0.57 19.48
CA ALA A 383 -3.47 0.26 20.88
C ALA A 383 -2.30 1.08 21.42
N ILE A 384 -2.50 2.38 21.65
CA ILE A 384 -1.55 3.17 22.45
C ILE A 384 -2.31 4.16 23.33
N GLY A 385 -2.05 4.08 24.64
CA GLY A 385 -2.28 5.20 25.55
C GLY A 385 -0.96 5.96 25.67
N ILE A 386 -1.01 7.25 25.42
CA ILE A 386 0.09 8.20 25.59
C ILE A 386 0.41 8.26 27.09
N VAL A 387 1.69 8.16 27.45
CA VAL A 387 2.16 8.51 28.81
C VAL A 387 2.70 9.93 28.68
N GLU A 388 1.95 10.89 29.22
CA GLU A 388 2.38 12.30 29.34
C GLU A 388 3.44 12.46 30.45
#